data_AF-A0A7C1BM67-F1
#
_entry.id   AF-A0A7C1BM67-F1
#
_cell.length_a   1.000
_cell.length_b   1.000
_cell.length_c   1.000
_cell.angle_alpha   90.00
_cell.angle_beta   90.00
_cell.angle_gamma   90.00
#
_symmetry.space_group_name_H-M   'P 1'
#
loop_
_entity.id
_entity.type
_entity.pdbx_description
1 polymer ?
#
loop_
_entity_poly.entity_id
_entity_poly.type
_entity_poly.pdbx_seq_one_letter_code
_entity_poly.pdbx_strand_id
1 'polypeptide(L)' 'MWRILRPDAAAVLSNKKARRSLARYFAVMENEKPAKFVIAKKIPAEFSKEDSIEELWRKHEKLTKEFYKVER' A
#
# COMPACT_ATOMS: atom_id res chain seq x y z
N MET A 1 21.21 16.56 3.98
CA MET A 1 22.35 16.22 3.08
C MET A 1 21.93 15.50 1.80
N TRP A 2 21.12 14.43 1.85
CA TRP A 2 20.82 13.67 0.62
C TRP A 2 20.16 14.47 -0.50
N ARG A 3 19.33 15.49 -0.18
CA ARG A 3 18.73 16.38 -1.20
C ARG A 3 19.75 17.22 -1.97
N ILE A 4 20.90 17.51 -1.36
CA ILE A 4 22.01 18.23 -2.01
C ILE A 4 22.77 17.28 -2.93
N LEU A 5 22.96 16.03 -2.50
CA LEU A 5 23.66 14.99 -3.28
C LEU A 5 22.79 14.43 -4.43
N ARG A 6 21.47 14.48 -4.28
CA ARG A 6 20.46 13.96 -5.22
C ARG A 6 19.36 14.99 -5.47
N PRO A 7 19.69 16.13 -6.10
CA PRO A 7 18.71 17.17 -6.41
C PRO A 7 17.65 16.66 -7.39
N ASP A 8 17.99 15.69 -8.25
CA ASP A 8 17.07 14.96 -9.12
C ASP A 8 15.99 14.21 -8.32
N ALA A 9 16.39 13.50 -7.26
CA ALA A 9 15.47 12.78 -6.39
C ALA A 9 14.65 13.74 -5.50
N ALA A 10 15.14 14.95 -5.22
CA ALA A 10 14.36 15.98 -4.56
C ALA A 10 13.33 16.61 -5.51
N ALA A 11 13.71 16.87 -6.78
CA ALA A 11 12.85 17.50 -7.76
C ALA A 11 11.61 16.67 -8.14
N VAL A 12 11.72 15.33 -8.11
CA VAL A 12 10.56 14.47 -8.38
C VAL A 12 9.44 14.65 -7.34
N LEU A 13 9.77 15.09 -6.12
CA LEU A 13 8.79 15.27 -5.05
C LEU A 13 7.77 16.39 -5.34
N SER A 14 8.16 17.37 -6.16
CA SER A 14 7.29 18.46 -6.63
C SER A 14 6.82 18.29 -8.08
N ASN A 15 7.24 17.22 -8.77
CA ASN A 15 6.88 16.99 -10.16
C ASN A 15 5.37 16.66 -10.28
N LYS A 16 4.64 17.49 -11.04
CA LYS A 16 3.17 17.35 -11.21
C LYS A 16 2.74 16.01 -11.80
N LYS A 17 3.53 15.43 -12.73
CA LYS A 17 3.22 14.13 -13.33
C LYS A 17 3.41 13.02 -12.30
N ALA A 18 4.53 13.03 -11.57
CA ALA A 18 4.80 12.05 -10.52
C ALA A 18 3.75 12.08 -9.42
N ARG A 19 3.41 13.26 -8.90
CA ARG A 19 2.39 13.42 -7.86
C ARG A 19 1.01 12.94 -8.32
N ARG A 20 0.62 13.19 -9.57
CA ARG A 20 -0.64 12.67 -10.12
C ARG A 20 -0.63 11.16 -10.29
N SER A 21 0.43 10.60 -10.87
CA SER A 21 0.54 9.16 -11.16
C SER A 21 0.68 8.31 -9.89
N LEU A 22 1.30 8.85 -8.84
CA LEU A 22 1.60 8.15 -7.59
C LEU A 22 0.92 8.82 -6.38
N ALA A 23 -0.28 9.38 -6.57
CA ALA A 23 -0.96 10.19 -5.57
C ALA A 23 -1.02 9.53 -4.18
N ARG A 24 -1.36 8.23 -4.12
CA ARG A 24 -1.40 7.51 -2.83
C ARG A 24 -0.02 7.34 -2.18
N TYR A 25 1.04 7.12 -2.97
CA TYR A 25 2.40 7.00 -2.43
C TYR A 25 2.81 8.30 -1.73
N PHE A 26 2.59 9.44 -2.39
CA PHE A 26 2.87 10.75 -1.80
C PHE A 26 2.03 11.02 -0.55
N ALA A 27 0.71 10.74 -0.60
CA ALA A 27 -0.16 10.89 0.57
C ALA A 27 0.29 10.02 1.76
N VAL A 28 0.83 8.82 1.52
CA VAL A 28 1.40 7.98 2.58
C VAL A 28 2.72 8.54 3.10
N MET A 29 3.62 8.95 2.19
CA MET A 29 4.93 9.52 2.55
C MET A 29 4.80 10.83 3.35
N GLU A 30 3.77 11.61 3.07
CA GLU A 30 3.44 12.88 3.73
C GLU A 30 2.51 12.71 4.94
N ASN A 31 2.23 11.46 5.37
CA ASN A 31 1.35 11.11 6.50
C ASN A 31 -0.12 11.55 6.37
N GLU A 32 -0.60 11.88 5.17
CA GLU A 32 -2.00 12.20 4.91
C GLU A 32 -2.89 10.95 4.86
N LYS A 33 -2.32 9.80 4.51
CA LYS A 33 -3.03 8.51 4.46
C LYS A 33 -2.21 7.38 5.07
N PRO A 34 -2.84 6.39 5.73
CA PRO A 34 -2.13 5.20 6.15
C PRO A 34 -1.70 4.34 4.96
N ALA A 35 -0.54 3.69 5.08
CA ALA A 35 -0.09 2.70 4.11
C ALA A 35 -1.07 1.51 4.03
N LYS A 36 -1.22 0.91 2.84
CA LYS A 36 -2.19 -0.18 2.63
C LYS A 36 -1.96 -1.36 3.57
N PHE A 37 -0.71 -1.72 3.85
CA PHE A 37 -0.39 -2.83 4.76
C PHE A 37 -0.82 -2.56 6.21
N VAL A 38 -0.83 -1.29 6.65
CA VAL A 38 -1.31 -0.90 7.98
C VAL A 38 -2.82 -1.08 8.09
N ILE A 39 -3.55 -0.79 7.01
CA ILE A 39 -4.99 -1.08 6.91
C ILE A 39 -5.22 -2.59 6.87
N ALA A 40 -4.49 -3.32 6.02
CA ALA A 40 -4.63 -4.76 5.85
C ALA A 40 -4.39 -5.53 7.16
N LYS A 41 -3.45 -5.07 7.99
CA LYS A 41 -3.17 -5.66 9.31
C LYS A 41 -4.38 -5.65 10.26
N LYS A 42 -5.37 -4.79 10.03
CA LYS A 42 -6.61 -4.77 10.82
C LYS A 42 -7.59 -5.89 10.46
N ILE A 43 -7.35 -6.59 9.36
CA ILE A 43 -8.20 -7.69 8.89
C ILE A 43 -7.51 -9.00 9.27
N PRO A 44 -8.10 -9.79 10.19
CA PRO A 44 -7.52 -11.08 10.55
C PRO A 44 -7.57 -12.04 9.36
N ALA A 45 -6.47 -12.76 9.14
CA ALA A 45 -6.36 -13.80 8.14
C ALA A 45 -6.17 -15.15 8.85
N GLU A 46 -7.24 -15.91 8.99
CA GLU A 46 -7.21 -17.25 9.57
C GLU A 46 -6.86 -18.27 8.49
N PHE A 47 -5.63 -18.76 8.53
CA PHE A 47 -5.13 -19.82 7.65
C PHE A 47 -4.25 -20.78 8.43
N SER A 48 -4.13 -21.99 7.93
CA SER A 48 -3.25 -23.03 8.44
C SER A 48 -2.16 -23.32 7.41
N LYS A 49 -1.02 -23.87 7.85
CA LYS A 49 0.06 -24.25 6.94
C LYS A 49 -0.28 -25.48 6.10
N GLU A 50 -1.32 -26.20 6.52
CA GLU A 50 -1.83 -27.41 5.91
C GLU A 50 -2.94 -27.10 4.87
N ASP A 51 -3.41 -25.85 4.78
CA ASP A 51 -4.33 -25.41 3.74
C ASP A 51 -3.70 -25.61 2.35
N SER A 52 -4.49 -26.09 1.38
CA SER A 52 -4.03 -26.18 0.00
C SER A 52 -3.81 -24.79 -0.61
N ILE A 53 -3.02 -24.72 -1.69
CA ILE A 53 -2.80 -23.46 -2.42
C ILE A 53 -4.13 -22.86 -2.92
N GLU A 54 -5.05 -23.71 -3.39
CA GLU A 54 -6.38 -23.30 -3.85
C GLU A 54 -7.19 -22.67 -2.71
N GLU A 55 -7.15 -23.28 -1.53
CA GLU A 55 -7.82 -22.75 -0.34
C GLU A 55 -7.22 -21.42 0.12
N LEU A 56 -5.90 -21.28 0.10
CA LEU A 56 -5.22 -20.02 0.41
C LEU A 56 -5.61 -18.90 -0.55
N TRP A 57 -5.67 -19.18 -1.86
CA TRP A 57 -6.13 -18.21 -2.85
C TRP A 57 -7.60 -17.82 -2.65
N ARG A 58 -8.47 -18.79 -2.36
CA ARG A 58 -9.88 -18.53 -2.04
C ARG A 58 -10.03 -17.61 -0.81
N LYS A 59 -9.26 -17.88 0.25
CA LYS A 59 -9.21 -17.03 1.45
C LYS A 59 -8.68 -15.63 1.13
N HIS A 60 -7.60 -15.54 0.35
CA HIS A 60 -7.01 -14.27 -0.09
C HIS A 60 -8.04 -13.42 -0.86
N GLU A 61 -8.74 -13.99 -1.83
CA GLU A 61 -9.77 -13.28 -2.60
C GLU A 61 -10.90 -12.75 -1.70
N LYS A 62 -11.38 -13.57 -0.77
CA LYS A 62 -12.42 -13.18 0.19
C LYS A 62 -11.95 -11.99 1.05
N LEU A 63 -10.77 -12.09 1.65
CA LEU A 63 -10.23 -11.03 2.52
C LEU A 63 -9.86 -9.76 1.73
N THR A 64 -9.45 -9.90 0.47
CA THR A 64 -9.21 -8.77 -0.43
C THR A 64 -10.49 -7.98 -0.71
N LYS A 65 -11.63 -8.67 -0.87
CA LYS A 65 -12.93 -8.00 -0.99
C LYS A 65 -13.29 -7.22 0.27
N GLU A 66 -13.02 -7.76 1.46
CA GLU A 66 -13.21 -7.04 2.72
C GLU A 66 -12.26 -5.84 2.84
N PHE A 67 -11.00 -6.00 2.42
CA PHE A 67 -10.02 -4.92 2.37
C PHE A 67 -10.51 -3.74 1.51
N TYR A 68 -11.08 -3.99 0.33
CA TYR A 68 -11.62 -2.92 -0.52
C TYR A 68 -12.80 -2.15 0.09
N LYS A 69 -13.51 -2.72 1.07
CA LYS A 69 -14.56 -2.00 1.80
C LYS A 69 -13.98 -0.98 2.78
N VAL A 70 -12.79 -1.24 3.33
CA VAL A 70 -12.17 -0.42 4.40
C VAL A 70 -11.00 0.45 3.94
N GLU A 71 -10.36 0.16 2.81
CA GLU A 71 -9.11 0.83 2.40
C GLU A 71 -9.24 2.22 1.77
N ARG A 72 -10.49 2.73 1.71
CA ARG A 72 -10.88 4.00 1.07
C ARG A 72 -10.05 5.19 1.60
#